data_AF-A0A924KQA0-F1
#
_entry.id   AF-A0A924KQA0-F1
#
_cell.length_a   1.000
_cell.length_b   1.000
_cell.length_c   1.000
_cell.angle_alpha   90.00
_cell.angle_beta   90.00
_cell.angle_gamma   90.00
#
_symmetry.space_group_name_H-M   'P 1'
#
loop_
_entity.id
_entity.type
_entity.pdbx_description
1 polymer ?
#
loop_
_entity_poly.entity_id
_entity_poly.type
_entity_poly.pdbx_seq_one_letter_code
_entity_poly.pdbx_strand_id
1 'polypeptide(L)'
;MKREALACLVFTMATSLLGAPVAAQENEKALDKIFNVYASKTSPGCAVGATRGGTKIFAKAYGMADLEHDVPLAPQSVFYMASVSKQFMALSILLLEQDGKLNVEDRVRKYVPELPQYADAITIRQLLHHTSGLRDYLDLTTFSSKLNTGITEKDVLNLLARQARLNFVPGAEYTYSNSGYVLLSIIAQRVSGRLLDEFARERIFMPLGMSSTRFQHDHTTPIIGRAIGYVQKADSWKISNSMLDVVGDGGMYSSVEDMLRWAAAFEKPEFAPHLARMQKIGMLSDGREIAAGYGMGLVTFMYRGQPIVGHGGSLAGYRNRLFRLPANNLTIITLCNAGMANAVGFSQQVAELVAPADLWTAPAVATSAPPTQTAPTSPIPRDFAKAVAGVFYSAELDTIYRIVDGADGVMLEADGKTPLALSMTGPDRLGAANVKLELVPTRDDAAKVNGFMFSALGERGIKFTRR
;
A
#
# COMPACT_ATOMS: atom_id res chain seq x y z
N MET A 1 -38.56 79.17 21.47
CA MET A 1 -37.28 78.72 20.87
C MET A 1 -37.02 77.30 21.37
N LYS A 2 -37.64 76.32 20.71
CA LYS A 2 -37.04 75.34 19.78
C LYS A 2 -36.04 74.40 20.48
N ARG A 3 -36.56 73.21 20.81
CA ARG A 3 -35.84 71.99 21.19
C ARG A 3 -35.20 71.40 19.94
N GLU A 4 -33.90 71.11 19.98
CA GLU A 4 -33.22 70.33 18.95
C GLU A 4 -33.10 68.87 19.41
N ALA A 5 -33.68 67.97 18.62
CA ALA A 5 -33.65 66.54 18.82
C ALA A 5 -32.44 65.96 18.08
N LEU A 6 -31.56 65.29 18.82
CA LEU A 6 -30.42 64.55 18.26
C LEU A 6 -30.91 63.16 17.85
N ALA A 7 -31.04 62.92 16.54
CA ALA A 7 -31.37 61.61 15.99
C ALA A 7 -30.09 60.75 15.89
N CYS A 8 -29.95 59.76 16.76
CA CYS A 8 -28.94 58.70 16.62
C CYS A 8 -29.34 57.76 15.48
N LEU A 9 -28.56 57.76 14.41
CA LEU A 9 -28.65 56.79 13.31
C LEU A 9 -28.09 55.44 13.79
N VAL A 10 -28.97 54.46 14.01
CA VAL A 10 -28.57 53.06 14.22
C VAL A 10 -28.35 52.44 12.84
N PHE A 11 -27.10 52.18 12.47
CA PHE A 11 -26.75 51.46 11.25
C PHE A 11 -26.82 49.95 11.54
N THR A 12 -27.96 49.33 11.26
CA THR A 12 -28.11 47.86 11.32
C THR A 12 -27.35 47.27 10.13
N MET A 13 -26.14 46.78 10.39
CA MET A 13 -25.37 46.01 9.42
C MET A 13 -26.06 44.65 9.23
N ALA A 14 -26.91 44.54 8.20
CA ALA A 14 -27.49 43.27 7.78
C ALA A 14 -26.39 42.43 7.13
N THR A 15 -25.72 41.59 7.92
CA THR A 15 -24.84 40.53 7.40
C THR A 15 -25.67 39.52 6.63
N SER A 16 -25.50 39.51 5.32
CA SER A 16 -26.04 38.54 4.36
C SER A 16 -25.45 37.14 4.61
N LEU A 17 -26.12 36.36 5.45
CA LEU A 17 -25.79 34.97 5.78
C LEU A 17 -26.39 33.92 4.81
N LEU A 18 -26.87 34.31 3.63
CA LEU A 18 -27.72 33.46 2.77
C LEU A 18 -26.98 32.62 1.70
N GLY A 19 -25.65 32.65 1.63
CA GLY A 19 -24.87 31.96 0.57
C GLY A 19 -24.35 30.55 0.91
N ALA A 20 -24.26 30.17 2.19
CA ALA A 20 -23.66 28.90 2.62
C ALA A 20 -24.53 27.62 2.45
N PRO A 21 -25.89 27.64 2.60
CA PRO A 21 -26.66 26.39 2.59
C PRO A 21 -26.83 25.77 1.20
N VAL A 22 -26.82 26.57 0.13
CA VAL A 22 -27.03 26.09 -1.26
C VAL A 22 -25.80 25.33 -1.77
N ALA A 23 -24.60 25.87 -1.59
CA ALA A 23 -23.36 25.23 -2.03
C ALA A 23 -23.07 23.90 -1.30
N ALA A 24 -23.42 23.81 -0.01
CA ALA A 24 -23.33 22.56 0.74
C ALA A 24 -24.28 21.48 0.19
N GLN A 25 -25.52 21.86 -0.14
CA GLN A 25 -26.53 20.95 -0.68
C GLN A 25 -26.22 20.49 -2.12
N GLU A 26 -25.63 21.35 -2.94
CA GLU A 26 -25.14 20.99 -4.28
C GLU A 26 -23.98 19.99 -4.22
N ASN A 27 -23.02 20.22 -3.31
CA ASN A 27 -21.92 19.29 -3.08
C ASN A 27 -22.41 17.92 -2.59
N GLU A 28 -23.42 17.87 -1.74
CA GLU A 28 -24.02 16.59 -1.31
C GLU A 28 -24.60 15.80 -2.47
N LYS A 29 -25.39 16.44 -3.35
CA LYS A 29 -25.94 15.78 -4.55
C LYS A 29 -24.85 15.30 -5.50
N ALA A 30 -23.78 16.08 -5.65
CA ALA A 30 -22.64 15.69 -6.48
C ALA A 30 -21.89 14.49 -5.90
N LEU A 31 -21.70 14.44 -4.57
CA LEU A 31 -21.13 13.27 -3.88
C LEU A 31 -21.99 12.02 -4.10
N ASP A 32 -23.31 12.14 -3.97
CA ASP A 32 -24.22 11.01 -4.17
C ASP A 32 -24.13 10.47 -5.61
N LYS A 33 -23.94 11.35 -6.60
CA LYS A 33 -23.69 10.94 -8.00
C LYS A 33 -22.38 10.20 -8.17
N ILE A 34 -21.29 10.65 -7.53
CA ILE A 34 -19.96 10.01 -7.60
C ILE A 34 -20.02 8.58 -7.05
N PHE A 35 -20.73 8.38 -5.94
CA PHE A 35 -20.79 7.10 -5.24
C PHE A 35 -22.05 6.28 -5.56
N ASN A 36 -22.85 6.66 -6.57
CA ASN A 36 -24.11 6.00 -6.92
C ASN A 36 -23.94 4.49 -7.24
N VAL A 37 -22.75 4.08 -7.70
CA VAL A 37 -22.42 2.66 -7.94
C VAL A 37 -22.51 1.80 -6.67
N TYR A 38 -22.42 2.41 -5.48
CA TYR A 38 -22.56 1.77 -4.17
C TYR A 38 -23.83 2.19 -3.41
N ALA A 39 -24.80 2.83 -4.07
CA ALA A 39 -26.03 3.26 -3.41
C ALA A 39 -27.01 2.10 -3.06
N SER A 40 -26.70 0.87 -3.49
CA SER A 40 -27.52 -0.33 -3.22
C SER A 40 -27.25 -0.94 -1.84
N LYS A 41 -28.31 -1.49 -1.23
CA LYS A 41 -28.22 -2.32 0.00
C LYS A 41 -27.61 -3.72 -0.23
N THR A 42 -27.45 -4.13 -1.49
CA THR A 42 -26.85 -5.44 -1.84
C THR A 42 -25.39 -5.32 -2.26
N SER A 43 -24.80 -4.14 -2.06
CA SER A 43 -23.43 -3.84 -2.46
C SER A 43 -22.60 -3.43 -1.24
N PRO A 44 -21.33 -3.85 -1.15
CA PRO A 44 -20.37 -3.16 -0.30
C PRO A 44 -20.24 -1.70 -0.78
N GLY A 45 -19.35 -0.92 -0.18
CA GLY A 45 -19.14 0.42 -0.68
C GLY A 45 -17.95 1.14 -0.11
N CYS A 46 -18.14 2.44 0.13
CA CYS A 46 -17.08 3.35 0.52
C CYS A 46 -17.55 4.37 1.55
N ALA A 47 -16.67 4.68 2.49
CA ALA A 47 -16.73 5.88 3.29
C ALA A 47 -15.76 6.93 2.72
N VAL A 48 -16.16 8.20 2.77
CA VAL A 48 -15.39 9.31 2.21
C VAL A 48 -15.49 10.54 3.10
N GLY A 49 -14.40 11.30 3.22
CA GLY A 49 -14.40 12.56 3.94
C GLY A 49 -13.34 13.51 3.41
N ALA A 50 -13.51 14.80 3.72
CA ALA A 50 -12.57 15.84 3.35
C ALA A 50 -12.33 16.83 4.50
N THR A 51 -11.09 17.31 4.60
CA THR A 51 -10.68 18.38 5.52
C THR A 51 -9.96 19.49 4.77
N ARG A 52 -10.10 20.74 5.22
CA ARG A 52 -9.27 21.87 4.80
C ARG A 52 -8.64 22.54 6.03
N GLY A 53 -7.32 22.64 6.07
CA GLY A 53 -6.59 23.22 7.21
C GLY A 53 -6.94 22.54 8.54
N GLY A 54 -7.07 21.21 8.54
CA GLY A 54 -7.47 20.43 9.71
C GLY A 54 -8.96 20.49 10.08
N THR A 55 -9.77 21.32 9.42
CA THR A 55 -11.22 21.41 9.68
C THR A 55 -11.99 20.49 8.74
N LYS A 56 -12.88 19.65 9.29
CA LYS A 56 -13.75 18.75 8.52
C LYS A 56 -14.72 19.55 7.66
N ILE A 57 -14.73 19.28 6.35
CA ILE A 57 -15.74 19.79 5.41
C ILE A 57 -16.96 18.87 5.45
N PHE A 58 -16.75 17.57 5.25
CA PHE A 58 -17.80 16.54 5.32
C PHE A 58 -17.21 15.16 5.63
N ALA A 59 -18.09 14.23 6.03
CA ALA A 59 -17.84 12.80 6.02
C ALA A 59 -19.15 12.07 5.69
N LYS A 60 -19.14 11.19 4.68
CA LYS A 60 -20.29 10.41 4.22
C LYS A 60 -19.89 8.96 3.99
N ALA A 61 -20.88 8.09 3.86
CA ALA A 61 -20.68 6.68 3.52
C ALA A 61 -21.82 6.17 2.63
N TYR A 62 -21.49 5.18 1.80
CA TYR A 62 -22.36 4.60 0.79
C TYR A 62 -22.16 3.08 0.77
N GLY A 63 -23.24 2.31 0.66
CA GLY A 63 -23.22 0.84 0.63
C GLY A 63 -23.19 0.22 2.02
N MET A 64 -22.87 -1.08 2.08
CA MET A 64 -22.96 -1.88 3.30
C MET A 64 -21.59 -2.22 3.90
N ALA A 65 -21.50 -2.10 5.22
CA ALA A 65 -20.36 -2.56 6.01
C ALA A 65 -20.36 -4.08 6.10
N ASP A 66 -21.55 -4.65 6.20
CA ASP A 66 -21.81 -6.08 6.32
C ASP A 66 -23.09 -6.41 5.52
N LEU A 67 -22.93 -7.22 4.48
CA LEU A 67 -24.00 -7.71 3.62
C LEU A 67 -24.81 -8.85 4.26
N GLU A 68 -24.23 -9.59 5.21
CA GLU A 68 -24.90 -10.72 5.86
C GLU A 68 -25.91 -10.23 6.90
N HIS A 69 -25.63 -9.07 7.51
CA HIS A 69 -26.42 -8.51 8.60
C HIS A 69 -27.13 -7.20 8.26
N ASP A 70 -27.17 -6.81 6.98
CA ASP A 70 -27.74 -5.54 6.52
C ASP A 70 -27.23 -4.31 7.30
N VAL A 71 -25.94 -4.28 7.63
CA VAL A 71 -25.33 -3.14 8.34
C VAL A 71 -24.81 -2.11 7.33
N PRO A 72 -25.38 -0.89 7.28
CA PRO A 72 -24.89 0.15 6.38
C PRO A 72 -23.50 0.66 6.79
N LEU A 73 -22.72 1.11 5.82
CA LEU A 73 -21.49 1.85 6.13
C LEU A 73 -21.83 3.20 6.78
N ALA A 74 -20.97 3.60 7.70
CA ALA A 74 -20.95 4.92 8.29
C ALA A 74 -19.52 5.50 8.25
N PRO A 75 -19.33 6.82 8.40
CA PRO A 75 -17.98 7.40 8.52
C PRO A 75 -17.11 6.78 9.64
N GLN A 76 -17.74 6.19 10.65
CA GLN A 76 -17.11 5.50 11.79
C GLN A 76 -16.77 4.04 11.50
N SER A 77 -17.28 3.44 10.42
CA SER A 77 -16.95 2.06 10.05
C SER A 77 -15.44 1.89 9.90
N VAL A 78 -14.92 0.77 10.41
CA VAL A 78 -13.48 0.50 10.53
C VAL A 78 -13.02 -0.39 9.39
N PHE A 79 -12.09 0.10 8.58
CA PHE A 79 -11.56 -0.57 7.40
C PHE A 79 -10.13 -1.06 7.67
N TYR A 80 -9.75 -2.17 7.04
CA TYR A 80 -8.34 -2.56 6.95
C TYR A 80 -7.61 -1.59 6.02
N MET A 81 -6.58 -0.92 6.51
CA MET A 81 -5.95 0.22 5.85
C MET A 81 -4.93 -0.20 4.78
N ALA A 82 -4.49 -1.46 4.80
CA ALA A 82 -3.44 -1.98 3.92
C ALA A 82 -2.24 -1.01 3.89
N SER A 83 -1.64 -0.75 2.74
CA SER A 83 -0.43 0.09 2.63
C SER A 83 -0.58 1.56 3.07
N VAL A 84 -1.79 2.06 3.34
CA VAL A 84 -1.96 3.37 4.01
C VAL A 84 -1.32 3.37 5.41
N SER A 85 -1.17 2.20 6.03
CA SER A 85 -0.53 1.99 7.34
C SER A 85 0.95 2.43 7.37
N LYS A 86 1.63 2.42 6.21
CA LYS A 86 3.06 2.70 6.11
C LYS A 86 3.45 4.09 6.63
N GLN A 87 2.58 5.09 6.46
CA GLN A 87 2.86 6.44 7.00
C GLN A 87 2.90 6.45 8.53
N PHE A 88 2.11 5.62 9.21
CA PHE A 88 2.09 5.52 10.67
C PHE A 88 3.29 4.71 11.19
N MET A 89 3.71 3.67 10.45
CA MET A 89 4.94 2.96 10.73
C MET A 89 6.16 3.87 10.57
N ALA A 90 6.23 4.63 9.46
CA ALA A 90 7.30 5.61 9.24
C ALA A 90 7.35 6.66 10.35
N LEU A 91 6.20 7.24 10.73
CA LEU A 91 6.13 8.17 11.85
C LEU A 91 6.60 7.53 13.16
N SER A 92 6.24 6.27 13.42
CA SER A 92 6.67 5.57 14.63
C SER A 92 8.20 5.43 14.71
N ILE A 93 8.86 5.15 13.59
CA ILE A 93 10.33 5.11 13.50
C ILE A 93 10.95 6.50 13.75
N LEU A 94 10.37 7.55 13.18
CA LEU A 94 10.86 8.92 13.37
C LEU A 94 10.68 9.41 14.82
N LEU A 95 9.60 9.00 15.49
CA LEU A 95 9.40 9.29 16.91
C LEU A 95 10.40 8.53 17.80
N LEU A 96 10.72 7.27 17.46
CA LEU A 96 11.77 6.50 18.15
C LEU A 96 13.16 7.10 17.91
N GLU A 97 13.43 7.63 16.72
CA GLU A 97 14.65 8.38 16.43
C GLU A 97 14.73 9.66 17.27
N GLN A 98 13.62 10.41 17.35
CA GLN A 98 13.53 11.62 18.20
C GLN A 98 13.82 11.30 19.67
N ASP A 99 13.39 10.14 20.17
CA ASP A 99 13.66 9.68 21.53
C ASP A 99 15.08 9.14 21.73
N GLY A 100 15.92 9.15 20.68
CA GLY A 100 17.29 8.63 20.72
C GLY A 100 17.39 7.11 20.81
N LYS A 101 16.31 6.37 20.50
CA LYS A 101 16.27 4.89 20.56
C LYS A 101 16.92 4.22 19.35
N LEU A 102 16.95 4.92 18.22
CA LEU A 102 17.60 4.49 16.99
C LEU A 102 18.08 5.69 16.19
N ASN A 103 18.86 5.44 15.15
CA ASN A 103 19.12 6.40 14.07
C ASN A 103 18.71 5.77 12.74
N VAL A 104 18.07 6.50 11.83
CA VAL A 104 17.67 5.90 10.53
C VAL A 104 18.87 5.48 9.66
N GLU A 105 20.08 5.96 9.94
CA GLU A 105 21.32 5.50 9.30
C GLU A 105 21.88 4.20 9.89
N ASP A 106 21.33 3.72 11.00
CA ASP A 106 21.76 2.46 11.59
C ASP A 106 21.56 1.30 10.60
N ARG A 107 22.50 0.36 10.64
CA ARG A 107 22.40 -0.90 9.90
C ARG A 107 21.27 -1.75 10.48
N VAL A 108 20.47 -2.36 9.62
CA VAL A 108 19.32 -3.19 10.03
C VAL A 108 19.77 -4.34 10.95
N ARG A 109 20.91 -4.98 10.67
CA ARG A 109 21.44 -6.10 11.49
C ARG A 109 21.86 -5.72 12.91
N LYS A 110 22.00 -4.43 13.23
CA LYS A 110 22.14 -3.94 14.61
C LYS A 110 20.93 -4.36 15.47
N TYR A 111 19.75 -4.38 14.85
CA TYR A 111 18.48 -4.66 15.52
C TYR A 111 17.89 -6.02 15.12
N VAL A 112 18.24 -6.53 13.94
CA VAL A 112 17.76 -7.82 13.39
C VAL A 112 18.95 -8.70 12.97
N PRO A 113 19.73 -9.24 13.92
CA PRO A 113 20.92 -10.03 13.63
C PRO A 113 20.65 -11.36 12.91
N GLU A 114 19.39 -11.83 12.92
CA GLU A 114 18.93 -13.04 12.23
C GLU A 114 19.01 -12.94 10.70
N LEU A 115 19.07 -11.72 10.15
CA LEU A 115 19.24 -11.53 8.71
C LEU A 115 20.66 -11.93 8.28
N PRO A 116 20.83 -12.56 7.10
CA PRO A 116 22.13 -12.91 6.56
C PRO A 116 23.02 -11.71 6.26
N GLN A 117 24.28 -11.99 5.93
CA GLN A 117 25.31 -10.98 5.66
C GLN A 117 24.91 -9.94 4.59
N TYR A 118 24.02 -10.28 3.63
CA TYR A 118 23.53 -9.31 2.66
C TYR A 118 22.91 -8.06 3.32
N ALA A 119 22.38 -8.20 4.53
CA ALA A 119 21.72 -7.11 5.26
C ALA A 119 22.69 -6.20 6.01
N ASP A 120 23.99 -6.50 6.06
CA ASP A 120 25.02 -5.59 6.60
C ASP A 120 25.03 -4.24 5.87
N ALA A 121 24.69 -4.26 4.58
CA ALA A 121 24.65 -3.09 3.72
C ALA A 121 23.39 -2.23 3.89
N ILE A 122 22.33 -2.73 4.54
CA ILE A 122 21.01 -2.12 4.55
C ILE A 122 20.85 -1.20 5.76
N THR A 123 20.40 0.04 5.55
CA THR A 123 20.02 0.98 6.62
C THR A 123 18.51 1.04 6.83
N ILE A 124 18.08 1.49 8.01
CA ILE A 124 16.67 1.78 8.30
C ILE A 124 16.08 2.79 7.30
N ARG A 125 16.86 3.79 6.89
CA ARG A 125 16.48 4.77 5.86
C ARG A 125 16.15 4.09 4.54
N GLN A 126 16.92 3.08 4.13
CA GLN A 126 16.65 2.35 2.89
C GLN A 126 15.39 1.50 2.98
N LEU A 127 15.05 0.98 4.17
CA LEU A 127 13.75 0.34 4.39
C LEU A 127 12.59 1.34 4.22
N LEU A 128 12.71 2.53 4.81
CA LEU A 128 11.68 3.59 4.74
C LEU A 128 11.40 4.05 3.30
N HIS A 129 12.42 4.06 2.43
CA HIS A 129 12.34 4.53 1.05
C HIS A 129 12.23 3.42 -0.02
N HIS A 130 12.11 2.15 0.36
CA HIS A 130 12.08 1.01 -0.57
C HIS A 130 13.31 0.91 -1.49
N THR A 131 14.49 1.19 -0.96
CA THR A 131 15.77 1.11 -1.67
C THR A 131 16.70 0.04 -1.10
N SER A 132 16.17 -0.89 -0.30
CA SER A 132 16.97 -1.92 0.39
C SER A 132 17.41 -3.09 -0.49
N GLY A 133 16.74 -3.31 -1.63
CA GLY A 133 16.92 -4.51 -2.45
C GLY A 133 16.29 -5.79 -1.86
N LEU A 134 15.60 -5.69 -0.71
CA LEU A 134 14.87 -6.82 -0.14
C LEU A 134 13.74 -7.27 -1.06
N ARG A 135 13.52 -8.59 -1.10
CA ARG A 135 12.40 -9.16 -1.82
C ARG A 135 11.10 -8.98 -1.06
N ASP A 136 9.99 -8.77 -1.76
CA ASP A 136 8.68 -8.62 -1.16
C ASP A 136 8.13 -9.97 -0.67
N TYR A 137 7.82 -10.08 0.63
CA TYR A 137 7.37 -11.34 1.21
C TYR A 137 6.01 -11.78 0.68
N LEU A 138 5.12 -10.87 0.24
CA LEU A 138 3.84 -11.25 -0.35
C LEU A 138 4.06 -11.93 -1.71
N ASP A 139 5.02 -11.44 -2.50
CA ASP A 139 5.41 -12.11 -3.73
C ASP A 139 6.10 -13.46 -3.45
N LEU A 140 7.04 -13.50 -2.49
CA LEU A 140 7.70 -14.75 -2.10
C LEU A 140 6.70 -15.81 -1.57
N THR A 141 5.69 -15.40 -0.80
CA THR A 141 4.63 -16.32 -0.34
C THR A 141 3.77 -16.80 -1.50
N THR A 142 3.55 -15.98 -2.53
CA THR A 142 2.88 -16.39 -3.77
C THR A 142 3.69 -17.44 -4.54
N PHE A 143 5.02 -17.39 -4.47
CA PHE A 143 5.91 -18.38 -5.08
C PHE A 143 6.10 -19.64 -4.22
N SER A 144 5.79 -19.57 -2.93
CA SER A 144 5.81 -20.72 -2.03
C SER A 144 4.45 -21.45 -2.04
N SER A 145 4.45 -22.73 -1.66
CA SER A 145 3.21 -23.50 -1.44
C SER A 145 2.81 -23.57 0.04
N LYS A 146 3.68 -23.10 0.96
CA LYS A 146 3.54 -23.36 2.41
C LYS A 146 2.86 -22.23 3.20
N LEU A 147 2.77 -21.02 2.67
CA LEU A 147 2.31 -19.83 3.40
C LEU A 147 1.04 -19.28 2.77
N ASN A 148 -0.13 -19.70 3.27
CA ASN A 148 -1.42 -19.31 2.68
C ASN A 148 -2.33 -18.52 3.66
N THR A 149 -2.19 -18.72 4.97
CA THR A 149 -3.05 -18.09 6.01
C THR A 149 -2.27 -17.91 7.31
N GLY A 150 -2.57 -16.88 8.10
CA GLY A 150 -1.98 -16.69 9.44
C GLY A 150 -0.47 -16.42 9.40
N ILE A 151 0.02 -15.80 8.33
CA ILE A 151 1.44 -15.45 8.20
C ILE A 151 1.77 -14.45 9.31
N THR A 152 2.76 -14.77 10.13
CA THR A 152 3.22 -13.91 11.22
C THR A 152 4.47 -13.12 10.84
N GLU A 153 4.81 -12.07 11.59
CA GLU A 153 6.10 -11.36 11.44
C GLU A 153 7.31 -12.30 11.57
N LYS A 154 7.20 -13.36 12.39
CA LYS A 154 8.23 -14.39 12.53
C LYS A 154 8.40 -15.21 11.26
N ASP A 155 7.31 -15.56 10.57
CA ASP A 155 7.36 -16.27 9.30
C ASP A 155 8.01 -15.43 8.22
N VAL A 156 7.67 -14.14 8.17
CA VAL A 156 8.33 -13.17 7.27
C VAL A 156 9.82 -13.08 7.58
N LEU A 157 10.21 -12.93 8.85
CA LEU A 157 11.61 -12.90 9.24
C LEU A 157 12.36 -14.19 8.84
N ASN A 158 11.74 -15.35 9.06
CA ASN A 158 12.33 -16.64 8.64
C ASN A 158 12.49 -16.74 7.12
N LEU A 159 11.51 -16.24 6.36
CA LEU A 159 11.57 -16.21 4.89
C LEU A 159 12.71 -15.32 4.41
N LEU A 160 12.84 -14.12 4.99
CA LEU A 160 13.96 -13.22 4.69
C LEU A 160 15.30 -13.81 5.15
N ALA A 161 15.34 -14.52 6.28
CA ALA A 161 16.55 -15.17 6.77
C ALA A 161 17.07 -16.26 5.83
N ARG A 162 16.20 -16.86 5.01
CA ARG A 162 16.57 -17.82 3.96
C ARG A 162 16.94 -17.18 2.63
N GLN A 163 16.68 -15.87 2.45
CA GLN A 163 17.01 -15.17 1.22
C GLN A 163 18.53 -15.20 1.00
N ALA A 164 18.98 -15.66 -0.16
CA ALA A 164 20.41 -15.80 -0.43
C ALA A 164 21.04 -14.50 -0.93
N ARG A 165 20.25 -13.63 -1.58
CA ARG A 165 20.73 -12.38 -2.20
C ARG A 165 19.62 -11.35 -2.37
N LEU A 166 20.00 -10.09 -2.51
CA LEU A 166 19.09 -8.98 -2.80
C LEU A 166 18.75 -8.92 -4.30
N ASN A 167 17.66 -8.21 -4.63
CA ASN A 167 17.29 -7.88 -6.01
C ASN A 167 18.32 -6.96 -6.67
N PHE A 168 18.94 -6.08 -5.87
CA PHE A 168 19.96 -5.11 -6.27
C PHE A 168 20.75 -4.63 -5.06
N VAL A 169 21.85 -3.91 -5.29
CA VAL A 169 22.66 -3.31 -4.23
C VAL A 169 21.86 -2.22 -3.51
N PRO A 170 21.81 -2.18 -2.17
CA PRO A 170 21.04 -1.18 -1.44
C PRO A 170 21.36 0.27 -1.89
N GLY A 171 20.31 1.04 -2.18
CA GLY A 171 20.34 2.40 -2.67
C GLY A 171 20.47 2.54 -4.19
N ALA A 172 20.78 1.48 -4.94
CA ALA A 172 20.97 1.56 -6.40
C ALA A 172 19.65 1.69 -7.18
N GLU A 173 18.57 1.09 -6.69
CA GLU A 173 17.25 1.11 -7.32
C GLU A 173 16.15 1.35 -6.29
N TYR A 174 14.95 1.64 -6.79
CA TYR A 174 13.71 1.65 -6.02
C TYR A 174 12.88 0.41 -6.41
N THR A 175 12.44 -0.36 -5.41
CA THR A 175 11.44 -1.42 -5.60
C THR A 175 10.64 -1.53 -4.32
N TYR A 176 9.34 -1.27 -4.43
CA TYR A 176 8.39 -1.34 -3.32
C TYR A 176 8.48 -2.71 -2.64
N SER A 177 8.70 -2.72 -1.32
CA SER A 177 8.86 -3.95 -0.56
C SER A 177 8.16 -3.85 0.79
N ASN A 178 7.10 -4.64 0.97
CA ASN A 178 6.41 -4.81 2.23
C ASN A 178 7.35 -5.40 3.29
N SER A 179 8.28 -6.27 2.92
CA SER A 179 9.31 -6.83 3.80
C SER A 179 10.09 -5.77 4.55
N GLY A 180 10.42 -4.65 3.89
CA GLY A 180 11.12 -3.54 4.54
C GLY A 180 10.30 -2.94 5.68
N TYR A 181 8.99 -2.77 5.50
CA TYR A 181 8.11 -2.21 6.52
C TYR A 181 7.77 -3.19 7.64
N VAL A 182 7.76 -4.50 7.37
CA VAL A 182 7.69 -5.53 8.43
C VAL A 182 8.94 -5.49 9.30
N LEU A 183 10.13 -5.38 8.70
CA LEU A 183 11.37 -5.21 9.47
C LEU A 183 11.35 -3.92 10.30
N LEU A 184 10.78 -2.82 9.80
CA LEU A 184 10.60 -1.61 10.60
C LEU A 184 9.71 -1.85 11.82
N SER A 185 8.63 -2.63 11.70
CA SER A 185 7.80 -3.03 12.85
C SER A 185 8.61 -3.83 13.87
N ILE A 186 9.37 -4.85 13.43
CA ILE A 186 10.22 -5.67 14.30
C ILE A 186 11.26 -4.80 15.03
N ILE A 187 11.90 -3.87 14.32
CA ILE A 187 12.86 -2.92 14.91
C ILE A 187 12.17 -2.06 15.96
N ALA A 188 11.03 -1.44 15.63
CA ALA A 188 10.27 -0.58 16.54
C ALA A 188 9.89 -1.32 17.82
N GLN A 189 9.43 -2.57 17.71
CA GLN A 189 9.09 -3.40 18.86
C GLN A 189 10.32 -3.70 19.73
N ARG A 190 11.45 -4.08 19.11
CA ARG A 190 12.71 -4.39 19.83
C ARG A 190 13.29 -3.20 20.58
N VAL A 191 13.29 -2.01 19.97
CA VAL A 191 13.90 -0.82 20.60
C VAL A 191 12.97 -0.15 21.62
N SER A 192 11.65 -0.31 21.46
CA SER A 192 10.67 0.26 22.40
C SER A 192 10.31 -0.70 23.54
N GLY A 193 10.46 -2.01 23.33
CA GLY A 193 10.00 -3.05 24.26
C GLY A 193 8.48 -3.23 24.28
N ARG A 194 7.76 -2.75 23.25
CA ARG A 194 6.30 -2.69 23.19
C ARG A 194 5.78 -3.22 21.86
N LEU A 195 4.53 -3.66 21.82
CA LEU A 195 3.87 -3.93 20.54
C LEU A 195 3.71 -2.63 19.74
N LEU A 196 3.70 -2.73 18.41
CA LEU A 196 3.55 -1.56 17.55
C LEU A 196 2.23 -0.83 17.83
N ASP A 197 1.15 -1.59 18.07
CA ASP A 197 -0.16 -1.02 18.43
C ASP A 197 -0.09 -0.17 19.69
N GLU A 198 0.57 -0.66 20.73
CA GLU A 198 0.70 0.05 22.02
C GLU A 198 1.50 1.34 21.87
N PHE A 199 2.63 1.27 21.15
CA PHE A 199 3.46 2.44 20.89
C PHE A 199 2.71 3.48 20.06
N ALA A 200 2.12 3.08 18.93
CA ALA A 200 1.40 3.98 18.04
C ALA A 200 0.14 4.56 18.71
N ARG A 201 -0.56 3.77 19.53
CA ARG A 201 -1.70 4.24 20.32
C ARG A 201 -1.31 5.39 21.24
N GLU A 202 -0.25 5.24 22.02
CA GLU A 202 0.18 6.27 22.96
C GLU A 202 0.77 7.49 22.26
N ARG A 203 1.58 7.28 21.23
CA ARG A 203 2.41 8.32 20.62
C ARG A 203 1.76 9.04 19.45
N ILE A 204 0.74 8.43 18.83
CA ILE A 204 0.11 8.95 17.62
C ILE A 204 -1.41 8.99 17.77
N PHE A 205 -2.06 7.85 18.03
CA PHE A 205 -3.52 7.77 17.93
C PHE A 205 -4.23 8.53 19.05
N MET A 206 -3.85 8.35 20.31
CA MET A 206 -4.45 9.07 21.44
C MET A 206 -4.24 10.59 21.37
N PRO A 207 -3.02 11.11 21.10
CA PRO A 207 -2.80 12.56 20.91
C PRO A 207 -3.62 13.18 19.77
N LEU A 208 -3.99 12.38 18.77
CA LEU A 208 -4.83 12.81 17.64
C LEU A 208 -6.33 12.52 17.86
N GLY A 209 -6.71 11.83 18.93
CA GLY A 209 -8.09 11.41 19.17
C GLY A 209 -8.59 10.34 18.19
N MET A 210 -7.71 9.53 17.63
CA MET A 210 -8.01 8.45 16.68
C MET A 210 -8.39 7.16 17.43
N SER A 211 -9.54 7.18 18.11
CA SER A 211 -9.93 6.14 19.08
C SER A 211 -10.29 4.78 18.47
N SER A 212 -10.61 4.72 17.17
CA SER A 212 -10.94 3.50 16.45
C SER A 212 -9.76 2.95 15.64
N THR A 213 -8.59 3.60 15.75
CA THR A 213 -7.39 3.25 14.99
C THR A 213 -6.46 2.37 15.81
N ARG A 214 -5.97 1.29 15.19
CA ARG A 214 -5.07 0.33 15.83
C ARG A 214 -4.29 -0.50 14.81
N PHE A 215 -3.12 -1.00 15.20
CA PHE A 215 -2.46 -2.12 14.52
C PHE A 215 -2.97 -3.44 15.10
N GLN A 216 -3.35 -4.38 14.24
CA GLN A 216 -3.85 -5.70 14.64
C GLN A 216 -2.78 -6.77 14.40
N HIS A 217 -2.29 -7.37 15.49
CA HIS A 217 -1.28 -8.43 15.45
C HIS A 217 -1.89 -9.85 15.36
N ASP A 218 -3.20 -9.97 15.53
CA ASP A 218 -3.96 -11.23 15.45
C ASP A 218 -5.25 -11.03 14.65
N HIS A 219 -5.31 -11.56 13.44
CA HIS A 219 -6.43 -11.41 12.51
C HIS A 219 -7.76 -11.99 13.04
N THR A 220 -7.72 -12.84 14.06
CA THR A 220 -8.91 -13.44 14.69
C THR A 220 -9.53 -12.56 15.77
N THR A 221 -8.81 -11.57 16.28
CA THR A 221 -9.33 -10.62 17.27
C THR A 221 -10.51 -9.82 16.68
N PRO A 222 -11.66 -9.73 17.38
CA PRO A 222 -12.78 -8.92 16.94
C PRO A 222 -12.44 -7.44 16.79
N ILE A 223 -13.01 -6.80 15.77
CA ILE A 223 -12.88 -5.36 15.53
C ILE A 223 -14.27 -4.74 15.56
N ILE A 224 -14.51 -3.90 16.56
CA ILE A 224 -15.79 -3.21 16.72
C ILE A 224 -16.00 -2.25 15.55
N GLY A 225 -17.17 -2.34 14.91
CA GLY A 225 -17.53 -1.52 13.76
C GLY A 225 -16.79 -1.86 12.46
N ARG A 226 -16.16 -3.05 12.38
CA ARG A 226 -15.45 -3.49 11.17
C ARG A 226 -16.36 -3.52 9.95
N ALA A 227 -15.92 -2.88 8.87
CA ALA A 227 -16.44 -3.13 7.53
C ALA A 227 -15.82 -4.41 6.98
N ILE A 228 -16.63 -5.41 6.65
CA ILE A 228 -16.21 -6.67 6.05
C ILE A 228 -15.74 -6.42 4.62
N GLY A 229 -14.54 -6.89 4.26
CA GLY A 229 -14.03 -6.75 2.89
C GLY A 229 -14.70 -7.74 1.94
N TYR A 230 -15.03 -7.31 0.72
CA TYR A 230 -15.64 -8.15 -0.31
C TYR A 230 -14.88 -8.10 -1.64
N VAL A 231 -14.85 -9.22 -2.36
CA VAL A 231 -14.46 -9.28 -3.77
C VAL A 231 -15.62 -9.80 -4.61
N GLN A 232 -15.75 -9.30 -5.84
CA GLN A 232 -16.76 -9.80 -6.76
C GLN A 232 -16.23 -11.06 -7.47
N LYS A 233 -16.99 -12.15 -7.41
CA LYS A 233 -16.74 -13.37 -8.20
C LYS A 233 -18.01 -13.73 -8.95
N ALA A 234 -17.92 -13.72 -10.28
CA ALA A 234 -19.10 -13.74 -11.17
C ALA A 234 -20.11 -12.68 -10.70
N ASP A 235 -21.37 -13.06 -10.50
CA ASP A 235 -22.45 -12.13 -10.13
C ASP A 235 -22.68 -12.02 -8.62
N SER A 236 -21.71 -12.44 -7.78
CA SER A 236 -21.87 -12.45 -6.32
C SER A 236 -20.68 -11.84 -5.56
N TRP A 237 -20.97 -11.24 -4.42
CA TRP A 237 -19.96 -10.78 -3.46
C TRP A 237 -19.49 -11.94 -2.59
N LYS A 238 -18.17 -12.03 -2.35
CA LYS A 238 -17.54 -12.99 -1.46
C LYS A 238 -16.70 -12.27 -0.42
N ILE A 239 -16.80 -12.71 0.84
CA ILE A 239 -15.97 -12.18 1.92
C ILE A 239 -14.49 -12.40 1.58
N SER A 240 -13.71 -11.34 1.76
CA SER A 240 -12.28 -11.31 1.51
C SER A 240 -11.64 -10.35 2.51
N ASN A 241 -11.33 -10.90 3.67
CA ASN A 241 -10.61 -10.22 4.74
C ASN A 241 -9.13 -10.60 4.71
N SER A 242 -8.26 -9.71 5.23
CA SER A 242 -6.86 -10.08 5.49
C SER A 242 -6.82 -11.19 6.54
N MET A 243 -5.93 -12.17 6.33
CA MET A 243 -5.59 -13.23 7.29
C MET A 243 -4.10 -13.17 7.68
N LEU A 244 -3.51 -11.98 7.59
CA LEU A 244 -2.11 -11.73 7.97
C LEU A 244 -2.04 -11.26 9.41
N ASP A 245 -1.11 -11.83 10.16
CA ASP A 245 -0.70 -11.42 11.51
C ASP A 245 0.60 -10.61 11.41
N VAL A 246 0.59 -9.66 10.47
CA VAL A 246 1.73 -8.81 10.10
C VAL A 246 1.28 -7.35 10.17
N VAL A 247 2.13 -6.51 10.76
CA VAL A 247 1.90 -5.07 10.89
C VAL A 247 3.09 -4.26 10.35
N GLY A 248 2.89 -2.95 10.20
CA GLY A 248 3.90 -2.01 9.72
C GLY A 248 3.80 -1.74 8.21
N ASP A 249 3.77 -2.80 7.39
CA ASP A 249 3.47 -2.70 5.96
C ASP A 249 1.96 -2.52 5.70
N GLY A 250 1.15 -3.17 6.53
CA GLY A 250 -0.30 -3.12 6.62
C GLY A 250 -0.72 -3.30 8.08
N GLY A 251 -1.71 -4.14 8.34
CA GLY A 251 -2.12 -4.50 9.70
C GLY A 251 -2.90 -3.42 10.46
N MET A 252 -2.91 -2.16 9.99
CA MET A 252 -3.67 -1.09 10.64
C MET A 252 -5.13 -1.12 10.22
N TYR A 253 -6.01 -0.84 11.17
CA TYR A 253 -7.42 -0.59 10.97
C TYR A 253 -7.75 0.85 11.38
N SER A 254 -8.63 1.52 10.65
CA SER A 254 -9.05 2.90 10.95
C SER A 254 -10.42 3.20 10.33
N SER A 255 -11.03 4.31 10.74
CA SER A 255 -12.23 4.88 10.11
C SER A 255 -11.89 6.13 9.30
N VAL A 256 -12.86 6.62 8.50
CA VAL A 256 -12.71 7.93 7.84
C VAL A 256 -12.61 9.04 8.88
N GLU A 257 -13.41 9.02 9.93
CA GLU A 257 -13.35 10.06 10.97
C GLU A 257 -11.97 10.17 11.62
N ASP A 258 -11.35 9.04 11.95
CA ASP A 258 -9.99 9.03 12.51
C ASP A 258 -8.96 9.50 11.48
N MET A 259 -9.09 9.09 10.22
CA MET A 259 -8.17 9.55 9.17
C MET A 259 -8.32 11.04 8.85
N LEU A 260 -9.49 11.66 9.10
CA LEU A 260 -9.64 13.12 9.05
C LEU A 260 -8.90 13.81 10.20
N ARG A 261 -8.82 13.18 11.38
CA ARG A 261 -7.97 13.67 12.49
C ARG A 261 -6.48 13.53 12.17
N TRP A 262 -6.09 12.42 11.53
CA TRP A 262 -4.75 12.27 10.97
C TRP A 262 -4.40 13.37 9.97
N ALA A 263 -5.35 13.75 9.10
CA ALA A 263 -5.12 14.85 8.15
C ALA A 263 -4.79 16.19 8.84
N ALA A 264 -5.31 16.43 10.05
CA ALA A 264 -4.97 17.60 10.85
C ALA A 264 -3.56 17.52 11.47
N ALA A 265 -2.94 16.34 11.57
CA ALA A 265 -1.59 16.19 12.09
C ALA A 265 -0.53 16.93 11.25
N PHE A 266 -0.79 17.14 9.96
CA PHE A 266 0.08 17.91 9.07
C PHE A 266 0.25 19.37 9.49
N GLU A 267 -0.71 19.92 10.24
CA GLU A 267 -0.69 21.31 10.73
C GLU A 267 -0.24 21.42 12.20
N LYS A 268 -0.04 20.28 12.88
CA LYS A 268 0.28 20.22 14.31
C LYS A 268 1.78 20.33 14.54
N PRO A 269 2.30 21.28 15.35
CA PRO A 269 3.74 21.47 15.56
C PRO A 269 4.49 20.22 16.02
N GLU A 270 3.83 19.35 16.80
CA GLU A 270 4.42 18.11 17.30
C GLU A 270 4.65 17.04 16.20
N PHE A 271 3.94 17.09 15.08
CA PHE A 271 4.03 16.11 13.99
C PHE A 271 4.53 16.71 12.67
N ALA A 272 4.29 18.00 12.43
CA ALA A 272 4.60 18.66 11.16
C ALA A 272 6.06 18.52 10.70
N PRO A 273 7.10 18.61 11.57
CA PRO A 273 8.48 18.39 11.15
C PRO A 273 8.74 16.97 10.61
N HIS A 274 8.16 15.96 11.27
CA HIS A 274 8.28 14.56 10.84
C HIS A 274 7.52 14.32 9.54
N LEU A 275 6.31 14.87 9.42
CA LEU A 275 5.49 14.76 8.21
C LEU A 275 6.13 15.49 7.03
N ALA A 276 6.81 16.61 7.24
CA ALA A 276 7.59 17.27 6.20
C ALA A 276 8.75 16.38 5.71
N ARG A 277 9.46 15.73 6.65
CA ARG A 277 10.51 14.77 6.31
C ARG A 277 9.96 13.55 5.58
N MET A 278 8.79 13.04 5.96
CA MET A 278 8.14 11.91 5.30
C MET A 278 7.70 12.21 3.87
N GLN A 279 7.41 13.48 3.55
CA GLN A 279 7.02 13.93 2.21
C GLN A 279 8.20 14.15 1.26
N LYS A 280 9.42 14.26 1.80
CA LYS A 280 10.62 14.45 0.99
C LYS A 280 10.91 13.18 0.19
N ILE A 281 11.01 13.32 -1.13
CA ILE A 281 11.34 12.22 -2.04
C ILE A 281 12.74 11.68 -1.69
N GLY A 282 12.87 10.37 -1.61
CA GLY A 282 14.15 9.70 -1.34
C GLY A 282 15.11 9.82 -2.53
N MET A 283 16.40 9.73 -2.22
CA MET A 283 17.47 9.71 -3.23
C MET A 283 18.05 8.30 -3.36
N LEU A 284 18.39 7.93 -4.60
CA LEU A 284 19.24 6.79 -4.90
C LEU A 284 20.71 7.14 -4.61
N SER A 285 21.56 6.12 -4.51
CA SER A 285 23.00 6.27 -4.22
C SER A 285 23.75 7.08 -5.27
N ASP A 286 23.22 7.21 -6.49
CA ASP A 286 23.78 8.02 -7.57
C ASP A 286 23.26 9.47 -7.60
N GLY A 287 22.48 9.88 -6.61
CA GLY A 287 21.95 11.24 -6.46
C GLY A 287 20.65 11.51 -7.22
N ARG A 288 20.11 10.54 -7.96
CA ARG A 288 18.79 10.67 -8.59
C ARG A 288 17.66 10.55 -7.56
N GLU A 289 16.60 11.32 -7.74
CA GLU A 289 15.36 11.12 -7.00
C GLU A 289 14.69 9.79 -7.38
N ILE A 290 13.98 9.20 -6.41
CA ILE A 290 13.09 8.07 -6.68
C ILE A 290 11.99 8.56 -7.63
N ALA A 291 12.04 8.12 -8.88
CA ALA A 291 11.09 8.52 -9.92
C ALA A 291 9.62 8.21 -9.59
N ALA A 292 9.36 7.25 -8.71
CA ALA A 292 8.03 6.95 -8.19
C ALA A 292 7.49 8.02 -7.21
N GLY A 293 8.29 9.04 -6.87
CA GLY A 293 7.92 10.11 -5.93
C GLY A 293 7.82 9.64 -4.48
N TYR A 294 8.50 8.55 -4.11
CA TYR A 294 8.36 7.93 -2.80
C TYR A 294 9.21 8.63 -1.73
N GLY A 295 8.60 8.99 -0.60
CA GLY A 295 9.24 9.47 0.62
C GLY A 295 9.28 8.39 1.71
N MET A 296 8.88 8.72 2.94
CA MET A 296 8.77 7.75 4.04
C MET A 296 7.30 7.42 4.30
N GLY A 297 6.78 6.39 3.63
CA GLY A 297 5.39 5.96 3.76
C GLY A 297 4.37 6.86 3.05
N LEU A 298 4.85 7.87 2.31
CA LEU A 298 4.07 8.79 1.50
C LEU A 298 4.64 8.86 0.07
N VAL A 299 3.78 9.16 -0.88
CA VAL A 299 4.09 9.25 -2.30
C VAL A 299 3.58 10.59 -2.84
N THR A 300 4.45 11.28 -3.56
CA THR A 300 4.15 12.51 -4.28
C THR A 300 3.99 12.24 -5.76
N PHE A 301 2.91 12.72 -6.36
CA PHE A 301 2.68 12.64 -7.80
C PHE A 301 1.92 13.86 -8.29
N MET A 302 1.98 14.10 -9.60
CA MET A 302 1.26 15.21 -10.22
C MET A 302 -0.15 14.77 -10.62
N TYR A 303 -1.15 15.56 -10.22
CA TYR A 303 -2.52 15.41 -10.67
C TYR A 303 -3.05 16.76 -11.16
N ARG A 304 -3.41 16.83 -12.44
CA ARG A 304 -3.93 18.04 -13.11
C ARG A 304 -3.09 19.30 -12.82
N GLY A 305 -1.77 19.15 -12.86
CA GLY A 305 -0.81 20.24 -12.64
C GLY A 305 -0.47 20.53 -11.17
N GLN A 306 -1.07 19.81 -10.23
CA GLN A 306 -0.82 19.98 -8.80
C GLN A 306 -0.04 18.81 -8.20
N PRO A 307 0.96 19.07 -7.33
CA PRO A 307 1.59 18.02 -6.55
C PRO A 307 0.60 17.54 -5.49
N ILE A 308 0.43 16.22 -5.43
CA ILE A 308 -0.41 15.60 -4.44
C ILE A 308 0.37 14.56 -3.66
N VAL A 309 0.12 14.53 -2.35
CA VAL A 309 0.80 13.67 -1.40
C VAL A 309 -0.21 12.67 -0.85
N GLY A 310 0.22 11.42 -0.68
CA GLY A 310 -0.55 10.46 0.10
C GLY A 310 -0.08 9.04 -0.09
N HIS A 311 -0.96 8.08 0.14
CA HIS A 311 -0.65 6.67 -0.13
C HIS A 311 -1.96 5.93 -0.47
N GLY A 312 -1.86 4.91 -1.32
CA GLY A 312 -2.95 3.98 -1.59
C GLY A 312 -2.86 2.76 -0.68
N GLY A 313 -3.98 2.06 -0.48
CA GLY A 313 -4.01 0.78 0.22
C GLY A 313 -4.83 -0.22 -0.57
N SER A 314 -4.29 -1.43 -0.78
CA SER A 314 -4.99 -2.51 -1.45
C SER A 314 -4.57 -3.84 -0.84
N LEU A 315 -5.51 -4.54 -0.22
CA LEU A 315 -5.34 -5.94 0.17
C LEU A 315 -6.73 -6.56 0.32
N ALA A 316 -6.88 -7.81 -0.12
CA ALA A 316 -8.16 -8.53 -0.06
C ALA A 316 -9.30 -7.66 -0.66
N GLY A 317 -10.44 -7.57 0.03
CA GLY A 317 -11.59 -6.75 -0.37
C GLY A 317 -11.46 -5.24 -0.12
N TYR A 318 -10.30 -4.71 0.28
CA TYR A 318 -10.16 -3.29 0.67
C TYR A 318 -9.42 -2.46 -0.39
N ARG A 319 -9.92 -1.26 -0.67
CA ARG A 319 -9.29 -0.26 -1.55
C ARG A 319 -9.38 1.11 -0.91
N ASN A 320 -8.23 1.68 -0.56
CA ASN A 320 -8.15 2.91 0.24
C ASN A 320 -7.27 3.95 -0.42
N ARG A 321 -7.55 5.21 -0.14
CA ARG A 321 -6.80 6.34 -0.65
C ARG A 321 -6.76 7.48 0.35
N LEU A 322 -5.55 7.99 0.60
CA LEU A 322 -5.32 9.33 1.13
C LEU A 322 -4.84 10.21 -0.03
N PHE A 323 -5.50 11.33 -0.25
CA PHE A 323 -5.21 12.30 -1.29
C PHE A 323 -5.09 13.67 -0.66
N ARG A 324 -3.90 14.27 -0.65
CA ARG A 324 -3.65 15.59 -0.08
C ARG A 324 -3.11 16.55 -1.13
N LEU A 325 -3.71 17.74 -1.25
CA LEU A 325 -3.09 18.92 -1.87
C LEU A 325 -2.38 19.72 -0.76
N PRO A 326 -1.04 19.70 -0.66
CA PRO A 326 -0.34 20.45 0.38
C PRO A 326 -0.55 21.96 0.27
N ALA A 327 -0.50 22.52 -0.96
CA ALA A 327 -0.64 23.97 -1.18
C ALA A 327 -2.00 24.54 -0.77
N ASN A 328 -3.03 23.69 -0.65
CA ASN A 328 -4.40 24.08 -0.33
C ASN A 328 -4.85 23.56 1.04
N ASN A 329 -3.95 22.90 1.77
CA ASN A 329 -4.23 22.17 3.01
C ASN A 329 -5.47 21.28 2.93
N LEU A 330 -5.76 20.73 1.75
CA LEU A 330 -6.94 19.93 1.46
C LEU A 330 -6.54 18.46 1.48
N THR A 331 -7.20 17.68 2.31
CA THR A 331 -7.02 16.22 2.37
C THR A 331 -8.36 15.54 2.17
N ILE A 332 -8.37 14.49 1.35
CA ILE A 332 -9.52 13.64 1.06
C ILE A 332 -9.13 12.22 1.43
N ILE A 333 -10.01 11.57 2.17
CA ILE A 333 -9.89 10.18 2.58
C ILE A 333 -11.01 9.40 1.92
N THR A 334 -10.68 8.30 1.24
CA THR A 334 -11.67 7.38 0.67
C THR A 334 -11.28 5.96 1.06
N LEU A 335 -12.15 5.28 1.80
CA LEU A 335 -11.94 3.90 2.28
C LEU A 335 -13.07 3.03 1.75
N CYS A 336 -12.75 1.93 1.09
CA CYS A 336 -13.75 1.05 0.50
C CYS A 336 -13.54 -0.39 0.93
N ASN A 337 -14.64 -1.12 1.14
CA ASN A 337 -14.67 -2.56 1.44
C ASN A 337 -15.09 -3.40 0.22
N ALA A 338 -14.87 -2.87 -0.98
CA ALA A 338 -15.02 -3.58 -2.25
C ALA A 338 -13.69 -3.66 -3.01
N GLY A 339 -13.21 -4.87 -3.30
CA GLY A 339 -11.91 -5.11 -3.93
C GLY A 339 -11.78 -4.60 -5.37
N MET A 340 -12.88 -4.25 -6.02
CA MET A 340 -12.90 -3.62 -7.35
C MET A 340 -13.04 -2.09 -7.31
N ALA A 341 -13.15 -1.48 -6.12
CA ALA A 341 -13.41 -0.04 -6.00
C ALA A 341 -12.25 0.80 -6.53
N ASN A 342 -12.60 1.83 -7.31
CA ASN A 342 -11.65 2.84 -7.79
C ASN A 342 -11.47 3.98 -6.78
N ALA A 343 -10.89 3.67 -5.62
CA ALA A 343 -10.68 4.66 -4.56
C ALA A 343 -9.87 5.88 -5.03
N VAL A 344 -8.93 5.70 -5.96
CA VAL A 344 -8.17 6.80 -6.59
C VAL A 344 -9.11 7.73 -7.36
N GLY A 345 -9.91 7.18 -8.28
CA GLY A 345 -10.84 7.95 -9.10
C GLY A 345 -11.94 8.63 -8.28
N PHE A 346 -12.40 8.02 -7.19
CA PHE A 346 -13.33 8.67 -6.27
C PHE A 346 -12.67 9.84 -5.53
N SER A 347 -11.47 9.68 -4.97
CA SER A 347 -10.76 10.78 -4.32
C SER A 347 -10.48 11.94 -5.28
N GLN A 348 -10.16 11.64 -6.54
CA GLN A 348 -9.97 12.61 -7.61
C GLN A 348 -11.23 13.42 -7.91
N GLN A 349 -12.36 12.76 -8.15
CA GLN A 349 -13.65 13.43 -8.39
C GLN A 349 -14.09 14.29 -7.19
N VAL A 350 -13.87 13.78 -5.97
CA VAL A 350 -14.15 14.54 -4.74
C VAL A 350 -13.22 15.75 -4.62
N ALA A 351 -11.95 15.63 -5.00
CA ALA A 351 -11.01 16.75 -5.00
C ALA A 351 -11.48 17.84 -5.95
N GLU A 352 -11.86 17.48 -7.16
CA GLU A 352 -12.38 18.41 -8.16
C GLU A 352 -13.67 19.10 -7.71
N LEU A 353 -14.50 18.41 -6.93
CA LEU A 353 -15.73 18.96 -6.38
C LEU A 353 -15.47 20.02 -5.28
N VAL A 354 -14.52 19.78 -4.38
CA VAL A 354 -14.34 20.64 -3.20
C VAL A 354 -13.21 21.65 -3.33
N ALA A 355 -12.28 21.48 -4.26
CA ALA A 355 -11.22 22.44 -4.54
C ALA A 355 -11.70 23.57 -5.47
N PRO A 356 -11.06 24.76 -5.42
CA PRO A 356 -11.29 25.81 -6.42
C PRO A 356 -11.06 25.28 -7.85
N ALA A 357 -11.95 25.64 -8.78
CA ALA A 357 -11.92 25.11 -10.15
C ALA A 357 -10.67 25.53 -10.94
N ASP A 358 -10.11 26.71 -10.64
CA ASP A 358 -8.90 27.29 -11.23
C ASP A 358 -7.61 26.60 -10.76
N LEU A 359 -7.68 25.76 -9.73
CA LEU A 359 -6.54 24.97 -9.25
C LEU A 359 -6.03 23.97 -10.30
N TRP A 360 -6.91 23.49 -11.17
CA TRP A 360 -6.62 22.39 -12.08
C TRP A 360 -6.11 22.89 -13.43
N THR A 361 -4.79 22.99 -13.58
CA THR A 361 -4.13 23.63 -14.73
C THR A 361 -3.82 22.68 -15.89
N ALA A 362 -3.93 21.37 -15.69
CA ALA A 362 -3.74 20.36 -16.73
C ALA A 362 -5.00 19.50 -16.92
N PRO A 363 -5.22 18.96 -18.14
CA PRO A 363 -6.35 18.05 -18.39
C PRO A 363 -6.21 16.80 -17.53
N ALA A 364 -7.36 16.17 -17.22
CA ALA A 364 -7.36 14.86 -16.61
C ALA A 364 -6.68 13.87 -17.58
N VAL A 365 -5.49 13.39 -17.22
CA VAL A 365 -4.85 12.30 -17.96
C VAL A 365 -5.54 11.02 -17.49
N ALA A 366 -6.23 10.34 -18.40
CA ALA A 366 -6.63 8.97 -18.16
C ALA A 366 -5.35 8.18 -17.90
N THR A 367 -5.19 7.60 -16.72
CA THR A 367 -4.11 6.67 -16.44
C THR A 367 -4.34 5.43 -17.31
N SER A 368 -3.90 5.46 -18.56
CA SER A 368 -3.63 4.24 -19.29
C SER A 368 -2.39 3.63 -18.67
N ALA A 369 -2.50 2.36 -18.26
CA ALA A 369 -1.29 1.59 -18.05
C ALA A 369 -0.47 1.69 -19.35
N PRO A 370 0.86 1.92 -19.29
CA PRO A 370 1.67 1.82 -20.49
C PRO A 370 1.39 0.46 -21.13
N PRO A 371 1.18 0.40 -22.45
CA PRO A 371 0.92 -0.87 -23.11
C PRO A 371 2.03 -1.84 -22.73
N THR A 372 1.66 -2.98 -22.15
CA THR A 372 2.60 -4.05 -21.87
C THR A 372 3.12 -4.51 -23.23
N GLN A 373 4.28 -4.01 -23.66
CA GLN A 373 5.01 -4.63 -24.75
C GLN A 373 5.39 -6.03 -24.25
N THR A 374 4.61 -7.02 -24.65
CA THR A 374 5.01 -8.41 -24.51
C THR A 374 6.23 -8.59 -25.41
N ALA A 375 7.37 -8.91 -24.80
CA ALA A 375 8.54 -9.31 -25.55
C ALA A 375 8.16 -10.42 -26.55
N PRO A 376 8.71 -10.43 -27.77
CA PRO A 376 8.45 -11.50 -28.72
C PRO A 376 8.81 -12.84 -28.08
N THR A 377 7.85 -13.77 -28.08
CA THR A 377 8.06 -15.12 -27.60
C THR A 377 8.24 -16.06 -28.78
N SER A 378 8.93 -17.18 -28.58
CA SER A 378 9.07 -18.24 -29.58
C SER A 378 8.84 -19.61 -28.95
N PRO A 379 8.41 -20.62 -29.73
CA PRO A 379 8.29 -21.98 -29.22
C PRO A 379 9.62 -22.51 -28.68
N ILE A 380 9.54 -23.40 -27.69
CA ILE A 380 10.72 -24.01 -27.08
C ILE A 380 11.21 -25.17 -27.97
N PRO A 381 12.47 -25.17 -28.43
CA PRO A 381 13.02 -26.29 -29.21
C PRO A 381 13.02 -27.60 -28.41
N ARG A 382 12.73 -28.73 -29.06
CA ARG A 382 12.59 -30.05 -28.38
C ARG A 382 13.83 -30.45 -27.57
N ASP A 383 15.03 -30.25 -28.09
CA ASP A 383 16.25 -30.63 -27.37
C ASP A 383 16.46 -29.74 -26.14
N PHE A 384 16.07 -28.47 -26.23
CA PHE A 384 16.10 -27.56 -25.09
C PHE A 384 15.04 -27.94 -24.05
N ALA A 385 13.80 -28.26 -24.48
CA ALA A 385 12.73 -28.74 -23.61
C ALA A 385 13.18 -29.96 -22.79
N LYS A 386 13.78 -30.97 -23.44
CA LYS A 386 14.35 -32.16 -22.76
C LYS A 386 15.44 -31.80 -21.76
N ALA A 387 16.30 -30.84 -22.09
CA ALA A 387 17.38 -30.43 -21.20
C ALA A 387 16.87 -29.71 -19.95
N VAL A 388 15.79 -28.93 -20.04
CA VAL A 388 15.25 -28.15 -18.92
C VAL A 388 14.15 -28.87 -18.13
N ALA A 389 13.52 -29.89 -18.70
CA ALA A 389 12.51 -30.68 -18.00
C ALA A 389 13.09 -31.35 -16.74
N GLY A 390 12.31 -31.40 -15.66
CA GLY A 390 12.71 -32.04 -14.41
C GLY A 390 12.09 -31.42 -13.16
N VAL A 391 12.58 -31.86 -12.00
CA VAL A 391 12.12 -31.42 -10.68
C VAL A 391 13.20 -30.55 -10.05
N PHE A 392 12.80 -29.41 -9.50
CA PHE A 392 13.72 -28.42 -8.97
C PHE A 392 13.27 -27.90 -7.62
N TYR A 393 14.21 -27.67 -6.71
CA TYR A 393 13.94 -27.19 -5.37
C TYR A 393 14.62 -25.85 -5.09
N SER A 394 13.89 -24.94 -4.47
CA SER A 394 14.42 -23.70 -3.92
C SER A 394 14.51 -23.79 -2.41
N ALA A 395 15.72 -23.66 -1.85
CA ALA A 395 15.92 -23.59 -0.40
C ALA A 395 15.39 -22.27 0.20
N GLU A 396 15.42 -21.18 -0.58
CA GLU A 396 14.94 -19.86 -0.14
C GLU A 396 13.43 -19.88 0.11
N LEU A 397 12.67 -20.44 -0.85
CA LEU A 397 11.21 -20.54 -0.83
C LEU A 397 10.69 -21.81 -0.14
N ASP A 398 11.59 -22.78 0.08
CA ASP A 398 11.29 -24.12 0.57
C ASP A 398 10.17 -24.81 -0.22
N THR A 399 10.29 -24.79 -1.55
CA THR A 399 9.28 -25.29 -2.49
C THR A 399 9.89 -26.05 -3.66
N ILE A 400 9.08 -26.89 -4.30
CA ILE A 400 9.45 -27.68 -5.49
C ILE A 400 8.66 -27.17 -6.69
N TYR A 401 9.38 -26.87 -7.77
CA TYR A 401 8.82 -26.60 -9.09
C TYR A 401 9.15 -27.75 -10.04
N ARG A 402 8.28 -28.02 -11.00
CA ARG A 402 8.52 -29.00 -12.07
C ARG A 402 8.41 -28.31 -13.42
N ILE A 403 9.35 -28.62 -14.30
CA ILE A 403 9.24 -28.27 -15.72
C ILE A 403 8.89 -29.55 -16.45
N VAL A 404 7.72 -29.59 -17.09
CA VAL A 404 7.18 -30.76 -17.77
C VAL A 404 7.06 -30.46 -19.26
N ASP A 405 7.54 -31.35 -20.11
CA ASP A 405 7.32 -31.32 -21.56
C ASP A 405 6.17 -32.29 -21.88
N GLY A 406 5.02 -31.75 -22.31
CA GLY A 406 3.78 -32.52 -22.50
C GLY A 406 3.05 -32.13 -23.79
N ALA A 407 1.84 -32.67 -23.96
CA ALA A 407 1.01 -32.42 -25.14
C ALA A 407 0.66 -30.93 -25.33
N ASP A 408 0.53 -30.20 -24.22
CA ASP A 408 0.23 -28.75 -24.20
C ASP A 408 1.49 -27.86 -24.26
N GLY A 409 2.66 -28.46 -24.52
CA GLY A 409 3.96 -27.79 -24.54
C GLY A 409 4.73 -27.91 -23.23
N VAL A 410 5.70 -27.01 -23.04
CA VAL A 410 6.52 -26.99 -21.82
C VAL A 410 5.84 -26.16 -20.75
N MET A 411 5.53 -26.78 -19.62
CA MET A 411 4.79 -26.19 -18.52
C MET A 411 5.67 -26.07 -17.28
N LEU A 412 5.52 -24.95 -16.55
CA LEU A 412 5.99 -24.81 -15.18
C LEU A 412 4.86 -25.15 -14.21
N GLU A 413 5.06 -26.19 -13.41
CA GLU A 413 4.14 -26.63 -12.38
C GLU A 413 4.70 -26.31 -11.00
N ALA A 414 3.84 -25.81 -10.12
CA ALA A 414 4.14 -25.57 -8.72
C ALA A 414 2.96 -26.05 -7.88
N ASP A 415 3.25 -26.60 -6.70
CA ASP A 415 2.22 -27.19 -5.83
C ASP A 415 1.14 -26.16 -5.44
N GLY A 416 -0.13 -26.56 -5.60
CA GLY A 416 -1.29 -25.70 -5.36
C GLY A 416 -1.47 -24.52 -6.34
N LYS A 417 -0.73 -24.48 -7.47
CA LYS A 417 -0.84 -23.42 -8.48
C LYS A 417 -1.28 -23.99 -9.83
N THR A 418 -1.96 -23.15 -10.63
CA THR A 418 -2.25 -23.48 -12.03
C THR A 418 -0.93 -23.56 -12.83
N PRO A 419 -0.72 -24.62 -13.63
CA PRO A 419 0.45 -24.71 -14.50
C PRO A 419 0.58 -23.52 -15.44
N LEU A 420 1.81 -23.03 -15.64
CA LEU A 420 2.12 -21.91 -16.51
C LEU A 420 2.83 -22.39 -17.77
N ALA A 421 2.26 -22.09 -18.93
CA ALA A 421 2.92 -22.36 -20.21
C ALA A 421 4.17 -21.50 -20.36
N LEU A 422 5.29 -22.14 -20.69
CA LEU A 422 6.57 -21.49 -20.94
C LEU A 422 6.81 -21.31 -22.44
N SER A 423 7.53 -20.24 -22.75
CA SER A 423 8.02 -19.93 -24.09
C SER A 423 9.45 -19.41 -24.02
N MET A 424 10.16 -19.41 -25.14
CA MET A 424 11.45 -18.73 -25.23
C MET A 424 11.24 -17.23 -25.14
N THR A 425 11.89 -16.57 -24.19
CA THR A 425 11.87 -15.10 -24.02
C THR A 425 13.18 -14.44 -24.44
N GLY A 426 14.18 -15.25 -24.82
CA GLY A 426 15.48 -14.84 -25.33
C GLY A 426 16.42 -16.05 -25.46
N PRO A 427 17.66 -15.86 -25.93
CA PRO A 427 18.64 -16.93 -25.98
C PRO A 427 18.86 -17.53 -24.58
N ASP A 428 18.65 -18.84 -24.46
CA ASP A 428 18.78 -19.58 -23.19
C ASP A 428 17.89 -19.04 -22.05
N ARG A 429 16.70 -18.52 -22.38
CA ARG A 429 15.75 -17.98 -21.40
C ARG A 429 14.34 -18.49 -21.69
N LEU A 430 13.68 -18.91 -20.63
CA LEU A 430 12.29 -19.37 -20.64
C LEU A 430 11.45 -18.37 -19.85
N GLY A 431 10.18 -18.25 -20.20
CA GLY A 431 9.30 -17.40 -19.41
C GLY A 431 7.85 -17.44 -19.84
N ALA A 432 7.06 -16.75 -19.05
CA ALA A 432 5.64 -16.51 -19.30
C ALA A 432 5.41 -15.00 -19.26
N ALA A 433 5.31 -14.40 -20.45
CA ALA A 433 5.27 -12.93 -20.61
C ALA A 433 4.05 -12.29 -19.93
N ASN A 434 2.92 -13.01 -19.91
CA ASN A 434 1.68 -12.58 -19.26
C ASN A 434 1.82 -12.36 -17.74
N VAL A 435 2.78 -13.03 -17.09
CA VAL A 435 3.04 -12.90 -15.65
C VAL A 435 4.44 -12.35 -15.35
N LYS A 436 5.14 -11.83 -16.37
CA LYS A 436 6.52 -11.31 -16.26
C LYS A 436 7.47 -12.28 -15.54
N LEU A 437 7.34 -13.57 -15.86
CA LEU A 437 8.17 -14.63 -15.32
C LEU A 437 9.34 -14.92 -16.25
N GLU A 438 10.52 -15.09 -15.67
CA GLU A 438 11.75 -15.45 -16.37
C GLU A 438 12.49 -16.56 -15.61
N LEU A 439 12.90 -17.59 -16.34
CA LEU A 439 13.78 -18.67 -15.88
C LEU A 439 15.05 -18.65 -16.74
N VAL A 440 16.20 -18.55 -16.08
CA VAL A 440 17.52 -18.65 -16.72
C VAL A 440 18.17 -19.95 -16.25
N PRO A 441 18.36 -20.97 -17.11
CA PRO A 441 18.97 -22.23 -16.72
C PRO A 441 20.39 -22.03 -16.16
N THR A 442 20.72 -22.75 -15.09
CA THR A 442 22.08 -22.88 -14.58
C THR A 442 22.64 -24.23 -15.01
N ARG A 443 23.96 -24.31 -15.21
CA ARG A 443 24.65 -25.52 -15.66
C ARG A 443 25.78 -25.91 -14.72
N ASP A 444 26.10 -27.19 -14.69
CA ASP A 444 27.31 -27.72 -14.06
C ASP A 444 28.53 -27.59 -15.00
N ASP A 445 29.70 -28.05 -14.53
CA ASP A 445 30.95 -27.99 -15.30
C ASP A 445 30.91 -28.83 -16.59
N ALA A 446 29.96 -29.77 -16.71
CA ALA A 446 29.73 -30.57 -17.91
C ALA A 446 28.67 -29.94 -18.85
N ALA A 447 28.31 -28.67 -18.64
CA ALA A 447 27.30 -27.92 -19.37
C ALA A 447 25.88 -28.54 -19.30
N LYS A 448 25.60 -29.42 -18.34
CA LYS A 448 24.26 -29.98 -18.12
C LYS A 448 23.46 -29.04 -17.23
N VAL A 449 22.18 -28.82 -17.58
CA VAL A 449 21.28 -27.99 -16.78
C VAL A 449 21.12 -28.61 -15.40
N ASN A 450 21.57 -27.92 -14.35
CA ASN A 450 21.50 -28.37 -12.96
C ASN A 450 20.55 -27.51 -12.10
N GLY A 451 19.86 -26.56 -12.71
CA GLY A 451 18.98 -25.62 -12.01
C GLY A 451 18.49 -24.48 -12.88
N PHE A 452 17.90 -23.47 -12.25
CA PHE A 452 17.58 -22.20 -12.88
C PHE A 452 17.56 -21.05 -11.86
N MET A 453 17.75 -19.84 -12.38
CA MET A 453 17.44 -18.61 -11.68
C MET A 453 16.03 -18.17 -12.06
N PHE A 454 15.14 -18.10 -11.06
CA PHE A 454 13.76 -17.67 -11.21
C PHE A 454 13.64 -16.17 -10.92
N SER A 455 12.92 -15.44 -11.77
CA SER A 455 12.52 -14.06 -11.50
C SER A 455 11.07 -13.85 -11.91
N ALA A 456 10.27 -13.20 -11.07
CA ALA A 456 8.88 -12.85 -11.36
C ALA A 456 8.42 -11.69 -10.47
N LEU A 457 7.46 -10.89 -10.95
CA LEU A 457 6.86 -9.78 -10.20
C LEU A 457 7.85 -8.70 -9.68
N GLY A 458 9.07 -8.66 -10.23
CA GLY A 458 10.12 -7.76 -9.77
C GLY A 458 11.12 -8.41 -8.81
N GLU A 459 10.81 -9.62 -8.33
CA GLU A 459 11.70 -10.44 -7.53
C GLU A 459 12.68 -11.18 -8.43
N ARG A 460 13.98 -11.02 -8.15
CA ARG A 460 15.05 -11.40 -9.07
C ARG A 460 15.89 -12.51 -8.50
N GLY A 461 16.09 -13.54 -9.31
CA GLY A 461 17.18 -14.48 -9.12
C GLY A 461 17.05 -15.36 -7.88
N ILE A 462 15.89 -15.94 -7.68
CA ILE A 462 15.66 -17.00 -6.70
C ILE A 462 16.24 -18.29 -7.27
N LYS A 463 17.14 -18.95 -6.54
CA LYS A 463 17.81 -20.15 -7.04
C LYS A 463 16.92 -21.39 -6.89
N PHE A 464 16.81 -22.16 -7.95
CA PHE A 464 16.26 -23.51 -7.97
C PHE A 464 17.33 -24.49 -8.43
N THR A 465 17.51 -25.58 -7.70
CA THR A 465 18.50 -26.63 -8.02
C THR A 465 17.76 -27.91 -8.39
N ARG A 466 18.21 -28.58 -9.45
CA ARG A 466 17.66 -29.86 -9.91
C ARG A 466 17.80 -30.91 -8.81
N ARG A 467 16.73 -31.67 -8.57
CA ARG A 467 16.71 -32.82 -7.64
C ARG A 467 16.92 -34.13 -8.36
#